data_AF-A0A370Q917-F1
#
_entry.id   AF-A0A370Q917-F1
#
_cell.length_a   1.000
_cell.length_b   1.000
_cell.length_c   1.000
_cell.angle_alpha   90.00
_cell.angle_beta   90.00
_cell.angle_gamma   90.00
#
_symmetry.space_group_name_H-M   'P 1'
#
loop_
_entity.id
_entity.type
_entity.pdbx_description
1 polymer ?
#
loop_
_entity_poly.entity_id
_entity_poly.type
_entity_poly.pdbx_seq_one_letter_code
_entity_poly.pdbx_strand_id
1 'polypeptide(L)'
;METLTCPACKIKVYENPDFCDNCKYPFIGSEKEKSIHIGKFISKKGVVQDSSNALGNVQKILFFLGGLNILTVIIMYSSTNSHWLDLALNGFLALVFIFCAIFLKKAPLLFTILPLATLLGVYTLNAVIDPMSLVNGIIIKVLIVGSLIYSMYLSLKARKFQKLYKLG
;
A
#
# COMPACT_ATOMS: atom_id res chain seq x y z
N MET A 1 -4.20 -38.69 20.95
CA MET A 1 -4.73 -38.02 19.75
C MET A 1 -3.56 -37.45 18.98
N GLU A 2 -3.17 -38.06 17.86
CA GLU A 2 -2.07 -37.55 17.03
C GLU A 2 -2.54 -36.33 16.24
N THR A 3 -1.83 -35.20 16.37
CA THR A 3 -2.14 -33.97 15.62
C THR A 3 -1.22 -33.86 14.43
N LEU A 4 -1.78 -33.87 13.21
CA LEU A 4 -1.02 -33.64 11.98
C LEU A 4 -0.94 -32.14 11.71
N THR A 5 0.18 -31.65 11.18
CA THR A 5 0.30 -30.25 10.75
C THR A 5 0.15 -30.14 9.23
N CYS A 6 -0.73 -29.26 8.76
CA CYS A 6 -0.90 -29.04 7.32
C CYS A 6 0.40 -28.46 6.71
N PRO A 7 0.98 -29.05 5.65
CA PRO A 7 2.22 -28.57 5.06
C PRO A 7 2.05 -27.21 4.35
N ALA A 8 0.85 -26.88 3.87
CA ALA A 8 0.57 -25.62 3.20
C ALA A 8 0.37 -24.45 4.19
N CYS A 9 -0.59 -24.57 5.13
CA CYS A 9 -0.96 -23.45 6.02
C CYS A 9 -0.42 -23.56 7.44
N LYS A 10 0.29 -24.65 7.79
CA LYS A 10 0.92 -24.89 9.10
C LYS A 10 -0.05 -24.93 10.30
N ILE A 11 -1.35 -25.12 10.05
CA ILE A 11 -2.35 -25.27 11.11
C ILE A 11 -2.43 -26.76 11.50
N LYS A 12 -2.66 -27.02 12.79
CA LYS A 12 -2.93 -28.36 13.32
C LYS A 12 -4.28 -28.85 12.82
N VAL A 13 -4.31 -30.06 12.29
CA VAL A 13 -5.51 -30.71 11.81
C VAL A 13 -5.71 -32.01 12.57
N TYR A 14 -6.95 -32.30 12.93
CA TYR A 14 -7.32 -33.51 13.63
C TYR A 14 -7.57 -34.64 12.62
N GLU A 15 -7.15 -35.84 12.99
CA GLU A 15 -7.32 -37.17 12.36
C GLU A 15 -7.76 -37.23 10.87
N ASN A 16 -6.85 -37.72 10.02
CA ASN A 16 -7.02 -38.13 8.61
C ASN A 16 -8.10 -37.36 7.80
N PRO A 17 -7.98 -36.03 7.68
CA PRO A 17 -8.92 -35.27 6.89
C PRO A 17 -8.62 -35.47 5.40
N ASP A 18 -9.64 -35.65 4.55
CA ASP A 18 -9.45 -35.65 3.09
C ASP A 18 -8.84 -34.32 2.61
N PHE A 19 -9.26 -33.22 3.25
CA PHE A 19 -8.82 -31.85 2.97
C PHE A 19 -8.58 -31.05 4.24
N CYS A 20 -7.61 -30.14 4.23
CA CYS A 20 -7.44 -29.17 5.31
C CYS A 20 -8.64 -28.20 5.37
N ASP A 21 -9.27 -28.08 6.53
CA ASP A 21 -10.43 -27.18 6.70
C ASP A 21 -10.12 -25.71 6.43
N ASN A 22 -8.88 -25.29 6.69
CA ASN A 22 -8.46 -23.90 6.49
C ASN A 22 -8.04 -23.62 5.05
N CYS A 23 -7.05 -24.35 4.53
CA CYS A 23 -6.46 -24.04 3.23
C CYS A 23 -6.97 -24.89 2.06
N LYS A 24 -7.76 -25.95 2.34
CA LYS A 24 -8.23 -26.95 1.37
C LYS A 24 -7.11 -27.77 0.72
N TYR A 25 -6.00 -27.95 1.44
CA TYR A 25 -4.93 -28.84 1.02
C TYR A 25 -5.40 -30.30 0.99
N PRO A 26 -5.23 -31.04 -0.12
CA PRO A 26 -5.69 -32.43 -0.24
C PRO A 26 -4.69 -33.41 0.39
N PHE A 27 -5.05 -34.10 1.47
CA PHE A 27 -4.16 -35.07 2.11
C PHE A 27 -4.13 -36.43 1.39
N ILE A 28 -5.28 -36.85 0.84
CA ILE A 28 -5.44 -38.11 0.10
C ILE A 28 -5.16 -37.90 -1.42
N GLY A 29 -4.94 -36.66 -1.84
CA GLY A 29 -4.62 -36.35 -3.24
C GLY A 29 -3.27 -36.93 -3.69
N SER A 30 -3.10 -37.02 -5.01
CA SER A 30 -1.83 -37.41 -5.63
C SER A 30 -0.70 -36.42 -5.29
N GLU A 31 0.55 -36.87 -5.36
CA GLU A 31 1.72 -35.99 -5.18
C GLU A 31 1.69 -34.77 -6.13
N LYS A 32 1.15 -34.95 -7.34
CA LYS A 32 0.93 -33.87 -8.30
C LYS A 32 -0.08 -32.83 -7.77
N GLU A 33 -1.23 -33.26 -7.26
CA GLU A 33 -2.26 -32.35 -6.72
C GLU A 33 -1.77 -31.61 -5.47
N LYS A 34 -1.08 -32.32 -4.57
CA LYS A 34 -0.43 -31.74 -3.39
C LYS A 34 0.57 -30.64 -3.78
N SER A 35 1.44 -30.93 -4.75
CA SER A 35 2.45 -29.99 -5.25
C SER A 35 1.82 -28.76 -5.90
N ILE A 36 0.81 -28.95 -6.76
CA ILE A 36 0.07 -27.86 -7.40
C ILE A 36 -0.62 -26.97 -6.35
N HIS A 37 -1.22 -27.58 -5.32
CA HIS A 37 -1.87 -26.84 -4.24
C HIS A 37 -0.87 -25.98 -3.47
N ILE A 38 0.27 -26.56 -3.07
CA ILE A 38 1.33 -25.84 -2.35
C ILE A 38 1.83 -24.66 -3.18
N GLY A 39 2.12 -24.87 -4.47
CA GLY A 39 2.54 -23.80 -5.37
C GLY A 39 1.53 -22.66 -5.45
N LYS A 40 0.24 -22.98 -5.64
CA LYS A 40 -0.85 -21.99 -5.65
C LYS A 40 -0.97 -21.25 -4.31
N PHE A 41 -0.83 -21.96 -3.19
CA PHE A 41 -0.93 -21.37 -1.86
C PHE A 41 0.24 -20.42 -1.57
N ILE A 42 1.48 -20.82 -1.89
CA ILE A 42 2.67 -19.99 -1.74
C ILE A 42 2.56 -18.73 -2.60
N SER A 43 2.18 -18.88 -3.87
CA SER A 43 1.98 -17.73 -4.77
C SER A 43 0.93 -16.75 -4.23
N LYS A 44 -0.21 -17.26 -3.72
CA LYS A 44 -1.23 -16.41 -3.09
C LYS A 44 -0.75 -15.79 -1.80
N LYS A 45 0.07 -16.48 -1.00
CA LYS A 45 0.67 -15.93 0.23
C LYS A 45 1.67 -14.81 -0.06
N GLY A 46 2.38 -14.88 -1.19
CA GLY A 46 3.29 -13.83 -1.67
C GLY A 46 2.63 -12.45 -1.72
N VAL A 47 1.33 -12.38 -2.00
CA VAL A 47 0.59 -11.11 -2.04
C VAL A 47 0.63 -10.32 -0.73
N VAL A 48 0.76 -11.00 0.42
CA VAL A 48 0.85 -10.34 1.73
C VAL A 48 2.20 -9.63 1.86
N GLN A 49 3.27 -10.28 1.41
CA GLN A 49 4.60 -9.68 1.40
C GLN A 49 4.69 -8.56 0.37
N ASP A 50 4.14 -8.75 -0.83
CA ASP A 50 4.09 -7.73 -1.88
C ASP A 50 3.32 -6.49 -1.41
N SER A 51 2.21 -6.68 -0.70
CA SER A 51 1.45 -5.59 -0.10
C SER A 51 2.28 -4.81 0.91
N SER A 52 3.03 -5.48 1.78
CA SER A 52 3.90 -4.81 2.76
C SER A 52 5.01 -4.01 2.06
N ASN A 53 5.62 -4.57 1.03
CA ASN A 53 6.66 -3.90 0.23
C ASN A 53 6.11 -2.69 -0.50
N ALA A 54 4.94 -2.82 -1.15
CA ALA A 54 4.29 -1.71 -1.84
C ALA A 54 3.93 -0.56 -0.90
N LEU A 55 3.42 -0.86 0.30
CA LEU A 55 3.18 0.16 1.33
C LEU A 55 4.48 0.82 1.81
N GLY A 56 5.57 0.06 1.93
CA GLY A 56 6.89 0.61 2.22
C GLY A 56 7.39 1.60 1.16
N ASN A 57 7.10 1.33 -0.12
CA ASN A 57 7.44 2.26 -1.21
C ASN A 57 6.58 3.54 -1.15
N VAL A 58 5.27 3.41 -0.92
CA VAL A 58 4.38 4.58 -0.74
C VAL A 58 4.80 5.41 0.47
N GLN A 59 5.18 4.77 1.58
CA GLN A 59 5.70 5.47 2.75
C GLN A 59 6.91 6.36 2.41
N LYS A 60 7.87 5.84 1.63
CA LYS A 60 9.03 6.61 1.17
C LYS A 60 8.62 7.78 0.27
N ILE A 61 7.69 7.55 -0.66
CA ILE A 61 7.16 8.60 -1.54
C ILE A 61 6.51 9.72 -0.73
N LEU A 62 5.68 9.38 0.26
CA LEU A 62 5.01 10.37 1.11
C LEU A 62 6.00 11.16 1.98
N PHE A 63 7.03 10.50 2.55
CA PHE A 63 8.10 11.22 3.24
C PHE A 63 8.88 12.14 2.31
N PHE A 64 9.17 11.69 1.08
CA PHE A 64 9.85 12.51 0.08
C PHE A 64 9.02 13.76 -0.29
N LEU A 65 7.72 13.59 -0.56
CA LEU A 65 6.81 14.70 -0.83
C LEU A 65 6.68 15.65 0.35
N GLY A 66 6.55 15.10 1.57
CA GLY A 66 6.53 15.90 2.80
C GLY A 66 7.80 16.72 2.99
N GLY A 67 8.96 16.10 2.79
CA GLY A 67 10.26 16.76 2.84
C GLY A 67 10.41 17.87 1.79
N LEU A 68 9.98 17.63 0.55
CA LEU A 68 9.96 18.66 -0.49
C LEU A 68 9.10 19.87 -0.10
N ASN A 69 7.90 19.64 0.47
CA ASN A 69 7.03 20.72 0.92
C ASN A 69 7.62 21.49 2.12
N ILE A 70 8.38 20.83 3.00
CA ILE A 70 9.11 21.53 4.07
C ILE A 70 10.21 22.40 3.48
N LEU A 71 10.96 21.88 2.50
CA LEU A 71 12.02 22.65 1.83
C LEU A 71 11.45 23.89 1.13
N THR A 72 10.30 23.78 0.45
CA THR A 72 9.65 24.95 -0.16
C THR A 72 9.26 25.98 0.89
N VAL A 73 8.70 25.57 2.04
CA VAL A 73 8.40 26.46 3.15
C VAL A 73 9.65 27.21 3.65
N ILE A 74 10.76 26.51 3.85
CA ILE A 74 12.02 27.13 4.32
C ILE A 74 12.55 28.16 3.32
N ILE A 75 12.54 27.83 2.03
CA ILE A 75 13.01 28.73 0.96
C ILE A 75 12.10 29.96 0.87
N MET A 76 10.78 29.77 0.90
CA MET A 76 9.82 30.87 0.82
C MET A 76 9.91 31.79 2.02
N TYR A 77 10.10 31.25 3.22
CA TYR A 77 10.28 32.06 4.44
C TYR A 77 11.53 32.94 4.37
N SER A 78 12.59 32.45 3.73
CA SER A 78 13.84 33.20 3.56
C SER A 78 13.78 34.27 2.45
N SER A 79 12.73 34.26 1.64
CA SER A 79 12.51 35.21 0.54
C SER A 79 11.62 36.38 0.98
N THR A 80 11.96 37.60 0.55
CA THR A 80 11.23 38.83 0.89
C THR A 80 9.85 38.95 0.22
N ASN A 81 9.52 38.05 -0.71
CA ASN A 81 8.22 37.97 -1.43
C ASN A 81 7.29 36.89 -0.85
N SER A 82 7.31 36.67 0.46
CA SER A 82 6.54 35.59 1.07
C SER A 82 5.03 35.89 1.08
N HIS A 83 4.30 35.22 0.18
CA HIS A 83 2.86 35.09 0.28
C HIS A 83 2.53 34.12 1.42
N TRP A 84 1.99 34.64 2.52
CA TRP A 84 1.65 33.86 3.72
C TRP A 84 0.73 32.66 3.43
N LEU A 85 -0.14 32.80 2.43
CA LEU A 85 -1.08 31.76 2.01
C LEU A 85 -0.36 30.53 1.42
N ASP A 86 0.64 30.76 0.56
CA ASP A 86 1.43 29.68 -0.04
C ASP A 86 2.27 28.95 1.01
N LEU A 87 2.82 29.70 1.97
CA LEU A 87 3.57 29.15 3.10
C LEU A 87 2.69 28.22 3.94
N ALA A 88 1.48 28.69 4.29
CA ALA A 88 0.51 27.91 5.06
C ALA A 88 0.07 26.65 4.30
N LEU A 89 -0.17 26.75 2.99
CA LEU A 89 -0.62 25.64 2.17
C LEU A 89 0.47 24.57 2.01
N ASN A 90 1.72 24.96 1.70
CA ASN A 90 2.85 24.02 1.63
C ASN A 90 3.12 23.37 3.00
N GLY A 91 3.05 24.15 4.09
CA GLY A 91 3.20 23.62 5.45
C GLY A 91 2.12 22.60 5.80
N PHE A 92 0.87 22.88 5.45
CA PHE A 92 -0.23 21.94 5.64
C PHE A 92 -0.05 20.66 4.81
N LEU A 93 0.32 20.76 3.52
CA LEU A 93 0.59 19.61 2.67
C LEU A 93 1.74 18.74 3.22
N ALA A 94 2.81 19.36 3.71
CA ALA A 94 3.90 18.66 4.36
C ALA A 94 3.41 17.82 5.54
N LEU A 95 2.64 18.43 6.44
CA LEU A 95 2.07 17.75 7.60
C LEU A 95 1.17 16.59 7.19
N VAL A 96 0.29 16.79 6.22
CA VAL A 96 -0.60 15.74 5.71
C VAL A 96 0.20 14.55 5.16
N PHE A 97 1.21 14.79 4.32
CA PHE A 97 1.99 13.71 3.73
C PHE A 97 2.82 12.95 4.77
N ILE A 98 3.48 13.66 5.71
CA ILE A 98 4.26 13.04 6.77
C ILE A 98 3.36 12.24 7.72
N PHE A 99 2.21 12.80 8.11
CA PHE A 99 1.24 12.11 8.95
C PHE A 99 0.75 10.83 8.27
N CYS A 100 0.38 10.90 6.99
CA CYS A 100 -0.02 9.72 6.24
C CYS A 100 1.12 8.70 6.15
N ALA A 101 2.36 9.13 5.93
CA ALA A 101 3.53 8.25 5.87
C ALA A 101 3.74 7.48 7.19
N ILE A 102 3.62 8.14 8.34
CA ILE A 102 3.82 7.53 9.67
C ILE A 102 2.74 6.48 9.94
N PHE A 103 1.48 6.80 9.65
CA PHE A 103 0.34 5.94 10.00
C PHE A 103 -0.06 4.95 8.89
N LEU A 104 0.61 4.97 7.74
CA LEU A 104 0.28 4.17 6.56
C LEU A 104 0.09 2.69 6.87
N LYS A 105 0.99 2.08 7.63
CA LYS A 105 0.93 0.64 7.94
C LYS A 105 -0.22 0.27 8.88
N LYS A 106 -0.71 1.21 9.70
CA LYS A 106 -1.81 0.98 10.65
C LYS A 106 -3.17 0.96 9.95
N ALA A 107 -3.41 1.90 9.04
CA ALA A 107 -4.62 1.90 8.21
C ALA A 107 -4.29 2.17 6.74
N PRO A 108 -3.76 1.16 6.02
CA PRO A 108 -3.28 1.29 4.63
C PRO A 108 -4.24 1.98 3.68
N LEU A 109 -5.53 1.62 3.73
CA LEU A 109 -6.52 2.20 2.82
C LEU A 109 -6.73 3.69 3.10
N LEU A 110 -7.00 4.06 4.34
CA LEU A 110 -7.29 5.45 4.71
C LEU A 110 -6.10 6.37 4.43
N PHE A 111 -4.90 5.96 4.84
CA PHE A 111 -3.67 6.73 4.68
C PHE A 111 -3.06 6.65 3.27
N THR A 112 -3.64 5.87 2.36
CA THR A 112 -3.34 5.95 0.92
C THR A 112 -4.36 6.83 0.18
N ILE A 113 -5.64 6.75 0.54
CA ILE A 113 -6.70 7.54 -0.10
C ILE A 113 -6.56 9.03 0.21
N LEU A 114 -6.25 9.38 1.47
CA LEU A 114 -6.09 10.78 1.87
C LEU A 114 -5.03 11.53 1.05
N PRO A 115 -3.76 11.07 0.96
CA PRO A 115 -2.75 11.75 0.16
C PRO A 115 -3.04 11.67 -1.34
N LEU A 116 -3.71 10.61 -1.82
CA LEU A 116 -4.14 10.53 -3.22
C LEU A 116 -5.16 11.63 -3.56
N ALA A 117 -6.17 11.80 -2.72
CA ALA A 117 -7.18 12.85 -2.88
C ALA A 117 -6.53 14.25 -2.82
N THR A 118 -5.62 14.47 -1.87
CA THR A 118 -4.86 15.72 -1.76
C THR A 118 -4.04 16.00 -3.02
N LEU A 119 -3.31 15.01 -3.55
CA LEU A 119 -2.52 15.18 -4.78
C LEU A 119 -3.39 15.50 -5.99
N LEU A 120 -4.50 14.77 -6.16
CA LEU A 120 -5.42 15.03 -7.25
C LEU A 120 -6.03 16.43 -7.14
N GLY A 121 -6.45 16.84 -5.93
CA GLY A 121 -6.96 18.19 -5.68
C GLY A 121 -5.95 19.28 -6.05
N VAL A 122 -4.70 19.14 -5.61
CA VAL A 122 -3.62 20.08 -5.97
C VAL A 122 -3.37 20.11 -7.48
N TYR A 123 -3.34 18.95 -8.15
CA TYR A 123 -3.13 18.91 -9.60
C TYR A 123 -4.29 19.53 -10.38
N THR A 124 -5.53 19.31 -9.94
CA THR A 124 -6.71 19.92 -10.57
C THR A 124 -6.70 21.43 -10.38
N LEU A 125 -6.38 21.94 -9.18
CA LEU A 125 -6.28 23.37 -8.94
C LEU A 125 -5.19 24.02 -9.82
N ASN A 126 -4.01 23.40 -9.88
CA ASN A 126 -2.92 23.90 -10.72
C ASN A 126 -3.26 23.87 -12.21
N ALA A 127 -4.00 22.86 -12.67
CA ALA A 127 -4.45 22.76 -14.07
C ALA A 127 -5.41 23.89 -14.48
N VAL A 128 -6.24 24.36 -13.55
CA VAL A 128 -7.16 25.50 -13.79
C VAL A 128 -6.39 26.81 -13.91
N ILE A 129 -5.31 26.98 -13.13
CA ILE A 129 -4.46 28.18 -13.15
C ILE A 129 -3.54 28.18 -14.37
N ASP A 130 -2.86 27.06 -14.63
CA ASP A 130 -1.97 26.87 -15.77
C ASP A 130 -2.12 25.43 -16.32
N PRO A 131 -2.76 25.25 -17.48
CA PRO A 131 -2.90 23.94 -18.11
C PRO A 131 -1.57 23.26 -18.45
N MET A 132 -0.51 24.04 -18.74
CA MET A 132 0.82 23.47 -19.03
C MET A 132 1.43 22.79 -17.80
N SER A 133 1.02 23.18 -16.59
CA SER A 133 1.44 22.54 -15.35
C SER A 133 1.08 21.05 -15.30
N LEU A 134 0.04 20.57 -16.00
CA LEU A 134 -0.33 19.16 -16.07
C LEU A 134 0.72 18.31 -16.79
N VAL A 135 1.20 18.81 -17.92
CA VAL A 135 2.19 18.13 -18.76
C VAL A 135 3.57 18.13 -18.09
N ASN A 136 3.89 19.22 -17.38
CA ASN A 136 5.14 19.32 -16.63
C ASN A 136 5.20 18.26 -15.53
N GLY A 137 6.24 17.42 -15.61
CA GLY A 137 6.48 16.35 -14.64
C GLY A 137 5.44 15.22 -14.68
N ILE A 138 4.66 15.08 -15.76
CA ILE A 138 3.58 14.08 -15.89
C ILE A 138 4.05 12.66 -15.54
N ILE A 139 5.26 12.27 -15.95
CA ILE A 139 5.84 10.96 -15.67
C ILE A 139 5.92 10.70 -14.16
N ILE A 140 6.45 11.67 -13.39
CA ILE A 140 6.59 11.55 -11.93
C ILE A 140 5.20 11.49 -11.27
N LYS A 141 4.26 12.32 -11.72
CA LYS A 141 2.88 12.34 -11.20
C LYS A 141 2.18 11.00 -11.42
N VAL A 142 2.30 10.42 -12.62
CA VAL A 142 1.74 9.10 -12.94
C VAL A 142 2.40 8.01 -12.11
N LEU A 143 3.72 8.05 -11.91
CA LEU A 143 4.42 7.08 -11.06
C LEU A 143 3.95 7.14 -9.60
N ILE A 144 3.78 8.35 -9.05
CA ILE A 144 3.28 8.55 -7.69
C ILE A 144 1.86 8.01 -7.58
N VAL A 145 0.94 8.52 -8.40
CA VAL A 145 -0.48 8.13 -8.38
C VAL A 145 -0.64 6.63 -8.61
N GLY A 146 0.08 6.07 -9.59
CA GLY A 146 0.10 4.64 -9.89
C GLY A 146 0.61 3.80 -8.72
N SER A 147 1.67 4.25 -8.03
CA SER A 147 2.19 3.57 -6.84
C SER A 147 1.17 3.53 -5.70
N LEU A 148 0.47 4.64 -5.45
CA LEU A 148 -0.60 4.71 -4.44
C LEU A 148 -1.73 3.75 -4.79
N ILE A 149 -2.25 3.80 -6.02
CA ILE A 149 -3.33 2.92 -6.49
C ILE A 149 -2.92 1.43 -6.41
N TYR A 150 -1.71 1.11 -6.86
CA TYR A 150 -1.19 -0.25 -6.83
C TYR A 150 -1.06 -0.80 -5.40
N SER A 151 -0.55 0.02 -4.47
CA SER A 151 -0.43 -0.36 -3.06
C SER A 151 -1.80 -0.62 -2.42
N MET A 152 -2.82 0.14 -2.81
CA MET A 152 -4.19 -0.03 -2.34
C MET A 152 -4.78 -1.35 -2.85
N TYR A 153 -4.60 -1.65 -4.15
CA TYR A 153 -5.03 -2.91 -4.75
C TYR A 153 -4.40 -4.13 -4.05
N LEU A 154 -3.07 -4.11 -3.85
CA LEU A 154 -2.39 -5.19 -3.14
C LEU A 154 -2.86 -5.33 -1.69
N SER A 155 -3.08 -4.21 -0.99
CA SER A 155 -3.59 -4.22 0.39
C SER A 155 -4.97 -4.87 0.50
N LEU A 156 -5.86 -4.61 -0.46
CA LEU A 156 -7.18 -5.26 -0.51
C LEU A 156 -7.05 -6.77 -0.76
N LYS A 157 -6.16 -7.17 -1.68
CA LYS A 157 -5.92 -8.58 -2.00
C LYS A 157 -5.29 -9.34 -0.82
N ALA A 158 -4.35 -8.71 -0.13
CA ALA A 158 -3.72 -9.24 1.09
C ALA A 158 -4.73 -9.41 2.24
N ARG A 159 -5.56 -8.39 2.50
CA ARG A 159 -6.64 -8.47 3.49
C ARG A 159 -7.62 -9.61 3.19
N LYS A 160 -8.01 -9.78 1.93
CA LYS A 160 -8.89 -10.88 1.51
C LYS A 160 -8.22 -12.23 1.77
N PHE A 161 -6.94 -12.38 1.45
CA PHE A 161 -6.18 -13.61 1.70
C PHE A 161 -6.09 -13.92 3.21
N GLN A 162 -5.71 -12.95 4.03
CA GLN A 162 -5.62 -13.10 5.49
C GLN A 162 -6.96 -13.49 6.11
N LYS A 163 -8.06 -12.85 5.68
CA LYS A 163 -9.41 -13.17 6.16
C LYS A 163 -9.87 -14.57 5.76
N LEU A 164 -9.55 -15.01 4.54
CA LEU A 164 -9.93 -16.35 4.05
C LEU A 164 -9.22 -17.48 4.81
N TYR A 165 -7.97 -17.28 5.20
CA TYR A 165 -7.14 -18.32 5.83
C TYR A 165 -6.91 -18.11 7.33
N LYS A 166 -7.65 -17.18 7.96
CA LYS A 166 -7.52 -16.80 9.38
C LYS A 166 -6.07 -16.53 9.80
N LEU A 167 -5.28 -15.96 8.89
CA LEU A 167 -3.90 -15.58 9.14
C LEU A 167 -3.93 -14.16 9.72
N GLY A 168 -4.09 -14.05 11.04
CA GLY A 168 -4.07 -12.82 11.81
C GLY A 168 -2.98 -12.87 12.87
#